data_AF-A0A149PDZ1-F1
#
_entry.id   AF-A0A149PDZ1-F1
#
_cell.length_a   1.000
_cell.length_b   1.000
_cell.length_c   1.000
_cell.angle_alpha   90.00
_cell.angle_beta   90.00
_cell.angle_gamma   90.00
#
_symmetry.space_group_name_H-M   'P 1'
#
loop_
_entity.id
_entity.type
_entity.pdbx_description
1 polymer ?
#
loop_
_entity_poly.entity_id
_entity_poly.type
_entity_poly.pdbx_seq_one_letter_code
_entity_poly.pdbx_strand_id
1 'polypeptide(L)' 'MQFDYRHFHIDCRARHAEEGVYYARAKITRAPRRNEAFLSHDSGDIDSFENEADAICCARSWAIEWCDVAAQ' A
#
# COMPACT_ATOMS: atom_id res chain seq x y z
N MET A 1 -2.99 -8.17 -2.16
CA MET A 1 -1.74 -8.50 -2.88
C MET A 1 -0.56 -8.08 -2.02
N GLN A 2 0.48 -8.92 -1.89
CA GLN A 2 1.67 -8.63 -1.08
C GLN A 2 2.93 -8.81 -1.90
N PHE A 3 3.91 -7.92 -1.72
CA PHE A 3 5.21 -8.00 -2.38
C PHE A 3 6.25 -7.13 -1.66
N ASP A 4 7.54 -7.45 -1.85
CA ASP A 4 8.64 -6.63 -1.36
C ASP A 4 9.18 -5.70 -2.45
N TYR A 5 9.52 -4.46 -2.10
CA TYR A 5 10.07 -3.45 -3.01
C TYR A 5 11.05 -2.52 -2.28
N ARG A 6 12.30 -2.42 -2.78
CA ARG A 6 13.36 -1.53 -2.24
C ARG A 6 13.52 -1.55 -0.71
N HIS A 7 13.35 -2.72 -0.09
CA HIS A 7 13.41 -2.97 1.37
C HIS A 7 12.13 -2.69 2.17
N PHE A 8 11.05 -2.28 1.51
CA PHE A 8 9.72 -2.23 2.08
C PHE A 8 8.95 -3.50 1.75
N HIS A 9 8.16 -3.96 2.71
CA HIS A 9 7.11 -4.93 2.51
C HIS A 9 5.80 -4.18 2.27
N ILE A 10 5.17 -4.43 1.13
CA ILE A 10 3.95 -3.75 0.68
C ILE A 10 2.81 -4.75 0.68
N ASP A 11 1.70 -4.35 1.29
CA ASP A 11 0.46 -5.08 1.35
C ASP A 11 -0.69 -4.23 0.82
N CYS A 12 -1.02 -4.43 -0.45
CA CYS A 12 -2.13 -3.79 -1.14
C CYS A 12 -3.43 -4.53 -0.81
N ARG A 13 -4.46 -3.78 -0.41
CA ARG A 13 -5.77 -4.29 -0.04
C ARG A 13 -6.85 -3.47 -0.72
N ALA A 14 -7.90 -4.14 -1.13
CA ALA A 14 -9.15 -3.51 -1.51
C ALA A 14 -10.12 -3.69 -0.35
N ARG A 15 -10.48 -2.60 0.32
CA ARG A 15 -11.52 -2.63 1.34
C ARG A 15 -12.87 -2.59 0.63
N HIS A 16 -13.61 -3.68 0.69
CA HIS A 16 -14.99 -3.70 0.25
C HIS A 16 -15.85 -2.83 1.18
N ALA A 17 -16.58 -1.89 0.59
CA ALA A 17 -17.54 -1.04 1.26
C ALA A 17 -18.97 -1.44 0.86
N GLU A 18 -19.95 -0.71 1.42
CA GLU A 18 -21.34 -0.85 1.03
C GLU A 18 -21.51 -0.38 -0.44
N GLU A 19 -22.54 -0.88 -1.12
CA GLU A 19 -22.84 -0.58 -2.53
C GLU A 19 -21.85 -1.15 -3.59
N GLY A 20 -21.00 -2.11 -3.22
CA GLY A 20 -20.12 -2.79 -4.18
C GLY A 20 -18.88 -1.98 -4.59
N VAL A 21 -18.59 -0.91 -3.86
CA VAL A 21 -17.39 -0.09 -4.06
C VAL A 21 -16.21 -0.69 -3.29
N TYR A 22 -15.03 -0.64 -3.90
CA TYR A 22 -13.76 -1.08 -3.35
C TYR A 22 -12.84 0.11 -3.14
N TYR A 23 -12.43 0.36 -1.90
CA TYR A 23 -11.43 1.37 -1.60
C TYR A 23 -10.03 0.79 -1.68
N ALA A 24 -9.17 1.40 -2.49
CA ALA A 24 -7.75 1.08 -2.58
C ALA A 24 -7.04 1.49 -1.29
N ARG A 25 -6.30 0.55 -0.68
CA ARG A 25 -5.45 0.78 0.49
C ARG A 25 -4.13 0.06 0.35
N ALA A 26 -3.08 0.61 0.93
CA ALA A 26 -1.78 -0.03 1.04
C ALA A 26 -1.23 0.13 2.45
N LYS A 27 -0.70 -0.97 2.99
CA LYS A 27 0.14 -0.94 4.19
C LYS A 27 1.58 -1.19 3.77
N ILE A 28 2.47 -0.31 4.19
CA ILE A 28 3.89 -0.38 3.89
C ILE A 28 4.63 -0.54 5.20
N THR A 29 5.45 -1.57 5.32
CA THR A 29 6.30 -1.79 6.49
C THR A 29 7.75 -1.92 6.07
N ARG A 30 8.68 -1.46 6.91
CA ARG A 30 10.11 -1.71 6.72
C ARG A 30 10.67 -2.22 8.03
N ALA A 31 11.25 -3.41 7.96
CA ALA A 31 11.94 -3.98 9.10
C ALA A 31 13.14 -3.09 9.46
N PRO A 32 13.39 -2.85 10.76
CA PRO A 32 14.52 -2.05 11.20
C PRO A 32 15.83 -2.71 10.77
N ARG A 33 16.71 -1.95 10.12
CA ARG A 33 18.12 -2.34 9.92
C ARG A 33 18.96 -1.60 10.95
N ARG A 34 19.95 -2.29 11.55
CA ARG A 34 20.88 -1.80 12.61
C ARG A 34 20.69 -0.31 12.96
N ASN A 35 20.07 -0.06 14.11
CA ASN A 35 19.84 1.26 14.70
C ASN A 35 18.76 2.14 14.03
N GLU A 36 18.00 1.65 13.04
CA GLU A 36 16.82 2.32 12.50
C GLU A 36 15.54 1.92 13.25
N ALA A 37 14.57 2.82 13.29
CA ALA A 37 13.24 2.52 13.80
C ALA A 37 12.44 1.65 12.82
N PHE A 38 11.58 0.79 13.35
CA PHE A 38 10.57 0.12 12.54
C PHE A 38 9.64 1.18 11.92
N LEU A 39 9.49 1.14 10.60
CA LEU A 39 8.56 2.01 9.89
C LEU A 39 7.33 1.19 9.52
N SER A 40 6.15 1.72 9.85
CA SER A 40 4.87 1.26 9.34
C SER A 40 4.09 2.48 8.90
N HIS A 41 3.67 2.48 7.64
CA HIS A 41 2.83 3.50 7.05
C HIS A 41 1.55 2.84 6.52
N ASP A 42 0.41 3.45 6.82
CA ASP A 42 -0.89 3.07 6.31
C ASP A 42 -1.40 4.21 5.43
N SER A 43 -1.80 3.88 4.20
CA SER A 43 -2.23 4.89 3.23
C SER A 43 -3.57 5.53 3.57
N GLY A 44 -4.40 4.90 4.41
CA GLY A 44 -5.83 5.17 4.42
C GLY A 44 -6.49 4.80 3.10
N ASP A 45 -7.66 5.40 2.82
CA ASP A 45 -8.35 5.26 1.53
C ASP A 45 -7.64 6.13 0.47
N ILE A 46 -7.05 5.48 -0.53
CA ILE A 46 -6.33 6.15 -1.62
C ILE A 46 -7.35 6.67 -2.65
N ASP A 47 -8.23 5.78 -3.11
CA ASP A 47 -9.29 6.06 -4.09
C ASP A 47 -10.34 4.92 -4.07
N SER A 48 -11.46 5.10 -4.78
CA SER A 48 -12.57 4.16 -4.86
C SER A 48 -12.81 3.62 -6.27
N PHE A 49 -13.09 2.33 -6.37
CA PHE A 49 -13.28 1.62 -7.65
C PHE A 49 -14.50 0.71 -7.59
N GLU A 50 -15.09 0.42 -8.76
CA GLU A 50 -16.23 -0.51 -8.89
C GLU A 50 -15.80 -1.99 -8.80
N ASN A 51 -14.50 -2.29 -8.87
CA ASN A 51 -14.00 -3.65 -8.77
C ASN A 51 -12.70 -3.74 -7.95
N GLU A 52 -12.47 -4.93 -7.40
CA GLU A 52 -11.33 -5.21 -6.53
C GLU A 52 -9.99 -5.09 -7.25
N ALA A 53 -9.92 -5.52 -8.51
CA ALA A 53 -8.68 -5.59 -9.27
C ALA A 53 -8.09 -4.20 -9.51
N ASP A 54 -8.92 -3.24 -9.90
CA ASP A 54 -8.52 -1.86 -10.12
C ASP A 54 -8.09 -1.19 -8.81
N ALA A 55 -8.79 -1.44 -7.71
CA ALA A 55 -8.39 -0.96 -6.39
C ALA A 55 -7.02 -1.49 -5.97
N ILE A 56 -6.74 -2.78 -6.21
CA ILE A 56 -5.43 -3.38 -5.93
C ILE A 56 -4.33 -2.81 -6.85
N CYS A 57 -4.61 -2.62 -8.13
CA CYS A 57 -3.68 -2.03 -9.09
C CYS A 57 -3.33 -0.57 -8.73
N CYS A 58 -4.34 0.23 -8.36
CA CYS A 58 -4.14 1.59 -7.87
C CYS A 58 -3.28 1.61 -6.61
N ALA A 59 -3.63 0.80 -5.60
CA ALA A 59 -2.87 0.70 -4.35
C ALA A 59 -1.40 0.29 -4.59
N ARG A 60 -1.14 -0.57 -5.58
CA ARG A 60 0.21 -0.97 -5.97
C ARG A 60 1.02 0.18 -6.54
N SER A 61 0.47 0.91 -7.52
CA SER A 61 1.15 2.04 -8.15
C SER A 61 1.46 3.12 -7.11
N TRP A 62 0.48 3.48 -6.28
CA TRP A 62 0.65 4.43 -5.20
C TRP A 62 1.76 4.00 -4.22
N ALA A 63 1.77 2.73 -3.80
CA ALA A 63 2.75 2.24 -2.84
C ALA A 63 4.19 2.25 -3.38
N ILE A 64 4.37 2.00 -4.69
CA ILE A 64 5.67 2.10 -5.34
C ILE A 64 6.16 3.55 -5.34
N GLU A 65 5.30 4.51 -5.71
CA GLU A 65 5.67 5.93 -5.72
C GLU A 65 5.99 6.43 -4.30
N TRP A 66 5.19 6.04 -3.32
CA TRP A 66 5.47 6.37 -1.91
C TRP A 66 6.84 5.84 -1.48
N CYS A 67 7.16 4.59 -1.80
CA CYS A 67 8.44 3.99 -1.47
C CYS A 67 9.61 4.66 -2.20
N ASP A 68 9.42 5.07 -3.47
CA ASP A 68 10.45 5.77 -4.24
C ASP A 68 10.77 7.15 -3.67
N VAL A 69 9.78 7.83 -3.07
CA VAL A 69 9.99 9.08 -2.32
C VAL A 69 10.61 8.81 -0.95
N ALA A 70 10.16 7.78 -0.24
CA ALA A 70 10.66 7.44 1.11
C ALA A 70 12.07 6.83 1.12
N ALA A 71 12.56 6.36 -0.03
CA ALA A 71 13.89 5.78 -0.21
C ALA A 71 14.96 6.80 -0.66
N GLN A 72 14.58 8.05 -0.94
CA GLN A 72 15.50 9.16 -1.19
C GLN A 72 16.11 9.67 0.12
#